data_AF-A0A2D9LZA6-F1
#
_entry.id   AF-A0A2D9LZA6-F1
#
_cell.length_a   1.000
_cell.length_b   1.000
_cell.length_c   1.000
_cell.angle_alpha   90.00
_cell.angle_beta   90.00
_cell.angle_gamma   90.00
#
_symmetry.space_group_name_H-M   'P 1'
#
loop_
_entity.id
_entity.type
_entity.pdbx_description
1 polymer ?
#
loop_
_entity_poly.entity_id
_entity_poly.type
_entity_poly.pdbx_seq_one_letter_code
_entity_poly.pdbx_strand_id
1 'polypeptide(L)'
;MNGKRIALLGLLQALGTGLYAALVVTVIFIIGSLAEEDIDDAPLTQILAPIAFLMSFIISACISGAMVLGYPIVLVLNQRVREAFMLVAATVGWLVLMLIGVVIVIALVVK
;
A
#
# COMPACT_ATOMS: atom_id res chain seq x y z
N MET A 1 3.21 -25.97 0.43
CA MET A 1 3.24 -25.32 -0.90
C MET A 1 4.66 -25.36 -1.43
N ASN A 2 4.85 -25.52 -2.74
CA ASN A 2 6.17 -25.39 -3.34
C ASN A 2 6.70 -23.94 -3.18
N GLY A 3 8.00 -23.77 -2.93
CA GLY A 3 8.62 -22.46 -2.75
C GLY A 3 8.38 -21.49 -3.92
N LYS A 4 8.37 -22.01 -5.16
CA LYS A 4 8.03 -21.24 -6.37
C LYS A 4 6.62 -20.63 -6.32
N ARG A 5 5.65 -21.35 -5.76
CA ARG A 5 4.26 -20.86 -5.62
C ARG A 5 4.14 -19.78 -4.56
N ILE A 6 4.89 -19.90 -3.45
CA ILE A 6 4.93 -18.88 -2.40
C ILE A 6 5.51 -17.57 -2.98
N ALA A 7 6.59 -17.65 -3.75
CA ALA A 7 7.19 -16.49 -4.39
C ALA A 7 6.26 -15.82 -5.41
N LEU A 8 5.56 -16.60 -6.24
CA LEU A 8 4.58 -16.08 -7.21
C LEU A 8 3.38 -15.42 -6.54
N LEU A 9 2.83 -16.03 -5.48
CA LEU A 9 1.73 -15.44 -4.72
C LEU A 9 2.18 -14.17 -4.00
N GLY A 10 3.38 -14.18 -3.43
CA GLY A 10 3.97 -13.00 -2.81
C GLY A 10 4.19 -11.86 -3.81
N LEU A 11 4.64 -12.18 -5.03
CA LEU A 11 4.77 -11.21 -6.12
C LEU A 11 3.41 -10.64 -6.54
N LEU A 12 2.40 -11.49 -6.70
CA LEU A 12 1.05 -11.06 -7.10
C LEU A 12 0.40 -10.17 -6.03
N GLN A 13 0.57 -10.51 -4.75
CA GLN A 13 0.13 -9.65 -3.65
C GLN A 13 0.89 -8.32 -3.64
N ALA A 14 2.22 -8.34 -3.80
CA ALA A 14 3.01 -7.11 -3.85
C ALA A 14 2.62 -6.21 -5.04
N LEU A 15 2.36 -6.79 -6.23
CA LEU A 15 1.83 -6.07 -7.38
C LEU A 15 0.45 -5.47 -7.11
N GLY A 16 -0.47 -6.23 -6.51
CA GLY A 16 -1.80 -5.75 -6.16
C GLY A 16 -1.76 -4.60 -5.15
N THR A 17 -0.94 -4.73 -4.11
CA THR A 17 -0.76 -3.69 -3.09
C THR A 17 -0.04 -2.46 -3.66
N GLY A 18 0.96 -2.65 -4.53
CA GLY A 18 1.64 -1.54 -5.22
C GLY A 18 0.72 -0.78 -6.16
N LEU A 19 -0.12 -1.49 -6.93
CA LEU A 19 -1.12 -0.88 -7.79
C LEU A 19 -2.16 -0.11 -6.96
N TYR A 20 -2.63 -0.68 -5.85
CA TYR A 20 -3.52 0.01 -4.93
C TYR A 20 -2.89 1.30 -4.40
N ALA A 21 -1.63 1.26 -3.97
CA ALA A 21 -0.91 2.45 -3.51
C ALA A 21 -0.84 3.55 -4.59
N ALA A 22 -0.55 3.18 -5.84
CA ALA A 22 -0.54 4.12 -6.97
C ALA A 22 -1.92 4.74 -7.25
N LEU A 23 -3.00 3.97 -7.12
CA LEU A 23 -4.37 4.47 -7.24
C LEU A 23 -4.71 5.45 -6.12
N VAL A 24 -4.36 5.13 -4.86
CA VAL A 24 -4.58 6.02 -3.71
C VAL A 24 -3.86 7.35 -3.93
N VAL A 25 -2.60 7.33 -4.36
CA VAL A 25 -1.84 8.55 -4.66
C VAL A 25 -2.52 9.37 -5.77
N THR A 26 -2.97 8.72 -6.85
CA THR A 26 -3.72 9.40 -7.93
C THR A 26 -4.98 10.09 -7.41
N VAL A 27 -5.77 9.41 -6.56
CA VAL A 27 -6.98 9.98 -5.97
C VAL A 27 -6.65 11.17 -5.06
N ILE A 28 -5.60 11.07 -4.24
CA ILE A 28 -5.15 12.18 -3.38
C ILE A 28 -4.72 13.39 -4.22
N PHE A 29 -3.99 13.18 -5.32
CA PHE A 29 -3.59 14.26 -6.23
C PHE A 29 -4.80 14.94 -6.89
N ILE A 30 -5.78 14.15 -7.36
CA ILE A 30 -7.00 14.70 -7.95
C ILE A 30 -7.77 15.54 -6.93
N ILE A 31 -7.98 15.02 -5.73
CA ILE A 31 -8.68 15.74 -4.66
C ILE A 31 -7.92 17.01 -4.27
N GLY A 32 -6.59 16.94 -4.14
CA GLY A 32 -5.75 18.09 -3.84
C GLY A 32 -5.88 19.20 -4.88
N SER A 33 -5.84 18.85 -6.18
CA SER A 33 -5.98 19.83 -7.27
C SER A 33 -7.35 20.51 -7.32
N LEU A 34 -8.40 19.86 -6.81
CA LEU A 34 -9.76 20.44 -6.74
C LEU A 34 -9.97 21.29 -5.48
N ALA A 35 -9.14 21.10 -4.45
CA ALA A 35 -9.25 21.80 -3.17
C ALA A 35 -8.52 23.15 -3.15
N GLU A 36 -7.50 23.34 -3.99
CA GLU A 36 -6.72 24.59 -4.07
C GLU A 36 -7.53 25.78 -4.61
N GLU A 37 -8.68 25.56 -5.26
CA GLU A 37 -9.42 26.63 -5.95
C GLU A 37 -10.44 27.38 -5.05
N ASP A 38 -10.76 26.90 -3.83
CA ASP A 38 -11.93 27.45 -3.08
C ASP A 38 -11.88 27.36 -1.53
N ILE A 39 -10.77 26.92 -0.90
CA ILE A 39 -10.79 26.43 0.52
C ILE A 39 -9.93 27.25 1.51
N ASP A 40 -9.30 28.33 1.10
CA ASP A 40 -8.28 29.03 1.92
C ASP A 40 -8.83 29.91 3.07
N ASP A 41 -10.12 30.27 3.11
CA ASP A 41 -10.61 31.31 4.05
C ASP A 41 -11.45 30.81 5.25
N ALA A 42 -11.64 29.50 5.45
CA ALA A 42 -12.49 28.98 6.54
C ALA A 42 -11.68 28.33 7.70
N PRO A 43 -11.81 28.78 8.96
CA PRO A 43 -11.10 28.16 10.10
C PRO A 43 -11.48 26.69 10.35
N LEU A 44 -12.60 26.22 9.78
CA LEU A 44 -13.02 24.81 9.82
C LEU A 44 -12.14 23.91 8.95
N THR A 45 -11.57 24.40 7.85
CA THR A 45 -10.82 23.56 6.89
C THR A 45 -9.43 23.21 7.41
N GLN A 46 -8.82 24.05 8.26
CA GLN A 46 -7.56 23.74 8.96
C GLN A 46 -7.63 22.52 9.88
N ILE A 47 -8.81 22.18 10.41
CA ILE A 47 -8.99 21.01 11.29
C ILE A 47 -9.53 19.81 10.51
N LEU A 48 -10.48 20.02 9.58
CA LEU A 48 -11.08 18.94 8.81
C LEU A 48 -10.10 18.30 7.82
N ALA A 49 -9.20 19.08 7.20
CA ALA A 49 -8.26 18.54 6.22
C ALA A 49 -7.27 17.51 6.83
N PRO A 50 -6.60 17.77 7.97
CA PRO A 50 -5.80 16.76 8.66
C PRO A 50 -6.58 15.51 9.08
N ILE A 51 -7.83 15.67 9.54
CA ILE A 51 -8.69 14.54 9.92
C ILE A 51 -9.00 13.67 8.70
N ALA A 52 -9.43 14.27 7.60
CA ALA A 52 -9.72 13.56 6.36
C ALA A 52 -8.49 12.83 5.82
N PHE A 53 -7.31 13.48 5.89
CA PHE A 53 -6.04 12.84 5.54
C PHE A 53 -5.76 11.62 6.43
N LEU A 54 -5.85 11.74 7.75
CA LEU A 54 -5.64 10.63 8.68
C LEU A 54 -6.64 9.48 8.45
N MET A 55 -7.92 9.79 8.17
CA MET A 55 -8.91 8.77 7.84
C MET A 55 -8.57 8.06 6.53
N SER A 56 -8.15 8.79 5.49
CA SER A 56 -7.72 8.19 4.22
C SER A 56 -6.50 7.28 4.40
N PHE A 57 -5.56 7.68 5.27
CA PHE A 57 -4.39 6.89 5.62
C PHE A 57 -4.77 5.59 6.34
N ILE A 58 -5.66 5.66 7.33
CA ILE A 58 -6.15 4.47 8.07
C ILE A 58 -6.87 3.51 7.13
N ILE A 59 -7.76 4.02 6.27
CA ILE A 59 -8.48 3.19 5.28
C ILE A 59 -7.48 2.49 4.35
N SER A 60 -6.47 3.21 3.86
CA SER A 60 -5.42 2.66 3.01
C SER A 60 -4.59 1.58 3.73
N ALA A 61 -4.23 1.82 4.99
CA ALA A 61 -3.52 0.84 5.82
C ALA A 61 -4.37 -0.42 6.06
N CYS A 62 -5.68 -0.27 6.30
CA CYS A 62 -6.60 -1.40 6.46
C CYS A 62 -6.72 -2.24 5.18
N ILE A 63 -6.88 -1.60 4.01
CA ILE A 63 -6.99 -2.29 2.72
C ILE A 63 -5.67 -3.00 2.39
N SER A 64 -4.54 -2.31 2.55
CA SER A 64 -3.21 -2.88 2.33
C SER A 64 -2.93 -4.04 3.29
N GLY A 65 -3.27 -3.89 4.57
CA GLY A 65 -3.17 -4.93 5.58
C GLY A 65 -4.02 -6.14 5.24
N ALA A 66 -5.26 -5.95 4.78
CA ALA A 66 -6.13 -7.04 4.34
C ALA A 66 -5.59 -7.77 3.10
N MET A 67 -5.05 -7.05 2.11
CA MET A 67 -4.46 -7.64 0.91
C MET A 67 -3.23 -8.48 1.22
N VAL A 68 -2.36 -8.00 2.12
CA VAL A 68 -1.11 -8.68 2.46
C VAL A 68 -1.34 -9.82 3.46
N LEU A 69 -2.15 -9.60 4.50
CA LEU A 69 -2.31 -10.53 5.63
C LEU A 69 -3.54 -11.43 5.53
N GLY A 70 -4.53 -11.12 4.68
CA GLY A 70 -5.77 -11.90 4.59
C GLY A 70 -5.53 -13.39 4.29
N TYR A 71 -4.71 -13.69 3.28
CA TYR A 71 -4.37 -15.08 2.94
C TYR A 71 -3.43 -15.75 3.96
N PRO A 72 -2.37 -15.09 4.48
CA PRO A 72 -1.58 -15.60 5.60
C PRO A 72 -2.41 -16.02 6.82
N ILE A 73 -3.43 -15.23 7.20
CA ILE A 73 -4.30 -15.55 8.34
C ILE A 73 -5.03 -16.88 8.11
N VAL A 74 -5.57 -17.09 6.91
CA VAL A 74 -6.21 -18.36 6.54
C VAL A 74 -5.22 -19.54 6.60
N LEU A 75 -3.96 -19.33 6.21
CA LEU A 75 -2.93 -20.36 6.33
C LEU A 75 -2.60 -20.70 7.78
N VAL A 76 -2.54 -19.70 8.67
CA VAL A 76 -2.31 -19.90 10.10
C VAL A 76 -3.46 -20.70 10.73
N LEU A 77 -4.70 -20.38 10.38
CA LEU A 77 -5.88 -21.13 10.84
C LEU A 77 -5.86 -22.60 10.38
N ASN A 78 -5.26 -22.89 9.22
CA ASN A 78 -5.02 -24.25 8.74
C ASN A 78 -3.78 -24.93 9.34
N GLN A 79 -3.20 -24.37 10.41
CA GLN A 79 -1.96 -24.81 11.07
C GLN A 79 -0.70 -24.80 10.18
N ARG A 80 -0.72 -24.06 9.06
CA ARG A 80 0.41 -23.95 8.12
C ARG A 80 1.23 -22.70 8.38
N VAL A 81 1.64 -22.51 9.64
CA VAL A 81 2.30 -21.29 10.15
C VAL A 81 3.60 -20.94 9.42
N ARG A 82 4.41 -21.95 9.09
CA ARG A 82 5.69 -21.75 8.38
C ARG A 82 5.46 -21.15 7.00
N GLU A 83 4.43 -21.60 6.30
CA GLU A 83 4.12 -21.12 4.96
C GLU A 83 3.48 -19.74 4.97
N ALA A 84 2.67 -19.43 6.00
CA ALA A 84 2.14 -18.08 6.21
C ALA A 84 3.28 -17.06 6.38
N PHE A 85 4.25 -17.39 7.23
CA PHE A 85 5.40 -16.51 7.47
C PHE A 85 6.27 -16.35 6.20
N MET A 86 6.53 -17.45 5.48
CA MET A 86 7.27 -17.38 4.21
C MET A 86 6.56 -16.53 3.16
N LEU A 87 5.22 -16.56 3.11
CA LEU A 87 4.44 -15.76 2.17
C LEU A 87 4.48 -14.27 2.53
N VAL A 88 4.35 -13.91 3.81
CA VAL A 88 4.51 -12.53 4.27
C VAL A 88 5.94 -12.02 4.06
N ALA A 89 6.95 -12.84 4.35
CA ALA A 89 8.34 -12.46 4.09
C ALA A 89 8.59 -12.25 2.58
N ALA A 90 7.99 -13.08 1.74
CA ALA A 90 8.07 -12.92 0.29
C ALA A 90 7.36 -11.65 -0.20
N THR A 91 6.15 -11.34 0.29
CA THR A 91 5.44 -10.10 -0.08
C THR A 91 6.21 -8.86 0.33
N VAL A 92 6.68 -8.81 1.58
CA VAL A 92 7.48 -7.69 2.09
C VAL A 92 8.78 -7.56 1.31
N GLY A 93 9.45 -8.68 1.00
CA GLY A 93 10.66 -8.68 0.16
C GLY A 93 10.41 -8.06 -1.22
N TRP A 94 9.31 -8.43 -1.88
CA TRP A 94 8.93 -7.84 -3.17
C TRP A 94 8.56 -6.36 -3.06
N LEU A 95 7.85 -5.94 -2.01
CA LEU A 95 7.53 -4.54 -1.77
C LEU A 95 8.80 -3.70 -1.54
N VAL A 96 9.78 -4.22 -0.82
CA VAL A 96 11.09 -3.57 -0.64
C VAL A 96 11.83 -3.42 -1.98
N LEU A 97 11.84 -4.47 -2.81
CA LEU A 97 12.43 -4.40 -4.14
C LEU A 97 11.73 -3.36 -5.04
N MET A 98 10.40 -3.27 -4.98
CA MET A 98 9.64 -2.23 -5.67
C MET A 98 10.00 -0.83 -5.16
N LEU A 99 10.08 -0.64 -3.85
CA LEU A 99 10.48 0.64 -3.25
C LEU A 99 11.88 1.07 -3.74
N ILE A 100 12.85 0.15 -3.71
CA ILE A 100 14.20 0.40 -4.24
C ILE A 100 14.13 0.81 -5.71
N GLY A 101 13.35 0.08 -6.52
CA GLY A 101 13.14 0.41 -7.94
C GLY A 101 12.58 1.82 -8.15
N VAL A 102 11.56 2.21 -7.38
CA VAL A 102 10.97 3.56 -7.44
C VAL A 102 11.98 4.64 -7.05
N VAL A 103 12.75 4.44 -5.97
CA VAL A 103 13.77 5.39 -5.53
C VAL A 103 14.86 5.57 -6.60
N ILE A 104 15.30 4.48 -7.24
CA ILE A 104 16.28 4.55 -8.32
C ILE A 104 15.73 5.34 -9.51
N VAL A 105 14.48 5.09 -9.92
CA VAL A 105 13.83 5.83 -11.01
C VAL A 105 13.76 7.32 -10.69
N ILE A 106 13.35 7.69 -9.47
CA ILE A 106 13.33 9.09 -9.03
C ILE A 106 14.73 9.71 -9.12
N ALA A 107 15.75 9.01 -8.63
CA ALA A 107 17.14 9.50 -8.67
C ALA A 107 17.70 9.68 -10.09
N LEU A 108 17.20 8.93 -11.07
CA LEU A 108 17.57 9.07 -12.48
C LEU A 108 16.81 10.19 -13.19
N VAL A 109 15.56 10.44 -12.81
CA VAL A 109 14.68 11.47 -13.42
C VAL A 109 14.95 12.87 -12.87
N VAL A 110 15.31 12.99 -11.59
CA VAL A 110 15.57 14.27 -10.90
C VAL A 110 17.00 14.78 -11.15
N LYS A 111 17.78 14.08 -11.96
CA LYS A 111 19.13 14.48 -12.40
C LYS A 111 19.08 15.40 -13.62
#